data_AF-A0A2E7W5K8-F1
#
_entry.id   AF-A0A2E7W5K8-F1
#
_cell.length_a   1.000
_cell.length_b   1.000
_cell.length_c   1.000
_cell.angle_alpha   90.00
_cell.angle_beta   90.00
_cell.angle_gamma   90.00
#
_symmetry.space_group_name_H-M   'P 1'
#
loop_
_entity.id
_entity.type
_entity.pdbx_description
1 polymer ?
#
loop_
_entity_poly.entity_id
_entity_poly.type
_entity_poly.pdbx_seq_one_letter_code
_entity_poly.pdbx_strand_id
1 'polypeptide(L)'
;MATTFKSLGSSDVTTTRTLLHESIPVTGSIVSGTYGGTGVALGSEPHIKTYSHGMFQSVFDYPHLSSSANHIFDITAGYASTSAMSGASSTQNAKKINIYNQMAQVLMGYDETGSVRLFDADGDTTGGTKIKECYFLNFSRVLTKDEVKKGTFQLELGSVSAFAQGNLFDKRIRVTDTSGSDGYFVNSPAGEYGVLFAETIRDGDATLSTALLQSETITSNASVANTRPACGLIFYQAGVVVLSGSTFNDAALGGILDTSDNDAMEMISAAAATHNGFQIMTGSTIDVMASALRNRIYNVQFNNTTELNSTIYFCRANNTEFNYSANPTYLSTSGGPSEIVVKDATAGNDPISYITSVGLYSPDNELLAVAKVSEPLKKDPSNELTLRVRLDY
;
A
#
# COMPACT_ATOMS: atom_id res chain seq x y z
N MET A 1 34.76 2.78 -38.37
CA MET A 1 34.62 4.09 -37.69
C MET A 1 35.24 3.94 -36.31
N ALA A 2 36.16 4.82 -35.91
CA ALA A 2 36.79 4.73 -34.60
C ALA A 2 35.76 5.12 -33.52
N THR A 3 35.13 4.13 -32.90
CA THR A 3 34.34 4.33 -31.68
C THR A 3 35.31 4.35 -30.51
N THR A 4 35.34 5.44 -29.76
CA THR A 4 36.24 5.58 -28.61
C THR A 4 35.42 5.42 -27.35
N PHE A 5 35.78 4.44 -26.55
CA PHE A 5 35.10 4.15 -25.29
C PHE A 5 35.95 4.67 -24.14
N LYS A 6 35.27 5.18 -23.10
CA LYS A 6 35.90 5.46 -21.82
C LYS A 6 35.34 4.48 -20.80
N SER A 7 36.23 3.74 -20.16
CA SER A 7 35.85 2.84 -19.08
C SER A 7 35.40 3.65 -17.86
N LEU A 8 34.31 3.24 -17.23
CA LEU A 8 33.78 3.85 -16.01
C LEU A 8 34.45 3.18 -14.80
N GLY A 9 35.04 3.97 -13.91
CA GLY A 9 35.59 3.48 -12.65
C GLY A 9 34.52 3.39 -11.56
N SER A 10 34.85 2.74 -10.43
CA SER A 10 33.96 2.69 -9.26
C SER A 10 33.65 4.08 -8.68
N SER A 11 34.55 5.06 -8.85
CA SER A 11 34.35 6.46 -8.46
C SER A 11 33.39 7.23 -9.38
N ASP A 12 33.06 6.68 -10.54
CA ASP A 12 32.17 7.30 -11.52
C ASP A 12 30.75 6.72 -11.44
N VAL A 13 30.52 5.76 -10.56
CA VAL A 13 29.21 5.13 -10.33
C VAL A 13 28.76 5.44 -8.92
N THR A 14 27.54 5.95 -8.78
CA THR A 14 26.90 6.11 -7.47
C THR A 14 25.51 5.52 -7.54
N THR A 15 25.23 4.55 -6.69
CA THR A 15 23.89 3.99 -6.54
C THR A 15 23.17 4.73 -5.43
N THR A 16 21.92 5.10 -5.68
CA THR A 16 21.06 5.74 -4.70
C THR A 16 19.70 5.06 -4.73
N ARG A 17 19.19 4.69 -3.56
CA ARG A 17 17.82 4.22 -3.37
C ARG A 17 16.98 5.40 -2.91
N THR A 18 15.94 5.72 -3.67
CA THR A 18 14.98 6.77 -3.28
C THR A 18 13.63 6.12 -3.04
N LEU A 19 13.04 6.42 -1.88
CA LEU A 19 11.68 6.02 -1.56
C LEU A 19 10.73 7.12 -2.03
N LEU A 20 9.83 6.78 -2.94
CA LEU A 20 8.74 7.66 -3.34
C LEU A 20 7.49 7.26 -2.58
N HIS A 21 6.72 8.25 -2.13
CA HIS A 21 5.46 8.03 -1.44
C HIS A 21 4.32 8.69 -2.21
N GLU A 22 3.29 7.91 -2.53
CA GLU A 22 2.04 8.39 -3.10
C GLU A 22 0.91 8.20 -2.09
N SER A 23 0.06 9.21 -1.94
CA SER A 23 -1.13 9.12 -1.09
C SER A 23 -2.25 8.40 -1.83
N ILE A 24 -2.77 7.34 -1.22
CA ILE A 24 -3.84 6.50 -1.77
C ILE A 24 -5.10 6.66 -0.91
N PRO A 25 -6.03 7.57 -1.29
CA PRO A 25 -7.35 7.64 -0.68
C PRO A 25 -8.33 6.70 -1.41
N VAL A 26 -8.96 5.80 -0.68
CA VAL A 26 -10.07 4.95 -1.14
C VAL A 26 -11.32 5.36 -0.38
N THR A 27 -12.16 6.16 -1.03
CA THR A 27 -13.37 6.71 -0.41
C THR A 27 -14.46 5.66 -0.28
N GLY A 28 -15.27 5.75 0.78
CA GLY A 28 -16.38 4.85 1.04
C GLY A 28 -17.41 4.79 -0.09
N SER A 29 -17.50 5.84 -0.92
CA SER A 29 -18.28 5.81 -2.15
C SER A 29 -17.85 4.66 -3.06
N ILE A 30 -16.56 4.45 -3.31
CA ILE A 30 -16.04 3.33 -4.12
C ILE A 30 -16.23 1.99 -3.40
N VAL A 31 -16.36 2.00 -2.07
CA VAL A 31 -16.49 0.77 -1.27
C VAL A 31 -17.94 0.30 -1.15
N SER A 32 -18.94 1.20 -1.13
CA SER A 32 -20.33 0.84 -0.85
C SER A 32 -21.41 1.63 -1.62
N GLY A 33 -21.07 2.61 -2.48
CA GLY A 33 -22.09 3.57 -2.94
C GLY A 33 -21.99 4.21 -4.33
N THR A 34 -20.87 4.17 -5.05
CA THR A 34 -20.70 4.97 -6.29
C THR A 34 -21.57 4.47 -7.44
N TYR A 35 -21.81 3.16 -7.51
CA TYR A 35 -22.53 2.52 -8.62
C TYR A 35 -23.82 1.81 -8.20
N GLY A 36 -24.19 1.90 -6.91
CA GLY A 36 -25.50 1.51 -6.41
C GLY A 36 -26.34 2.76 -6.23
N GLY A 37 -27.42 2.92 -7.00
CA GLY A 37 -28.39 3.97 -6.71
C GLY A 37 -28.97 3.81 -5.29
N THR A 38 -29.55 4.87 -4.75
CA THR A 38 -30.34 4.82 -3.50
C THR A 38 -31.42 3.73 -3.62
N GLY A 39 -31.21 2.57 -2.98
CA GLY A 39 -32.12 1.41 -3.04
C GLY A 39 -31.56 0.13 -3.67
N VAL A 40 -30.30 0.10 -4.10
CA VAL A 40 -29.63 -1.13 -4.56
C VAL A 40 -29.25 -1.96 -3.32
N ALA A 41 -29.64 -3.24 -3.29
CA ALA A 41 -29.32 -4.13 -2.18
C ALA A 41 -27.80 -4.27 -2.02
N LEU A 42 -27.30 -4.26 -0.79
CA LEU A 42 -25.86 -4.42 -0.51
C LEU A 42 -25.32 -5.70 -1.16
N GLY A 43 -24.22 -5.58 -1.90
CA GLY A 43 -23.62 -6.68 -2.65
C GLY A 43 -24.12 -6.84 -4.09
N SER A 44 -25.03 -5.98 -4.56
CA SER A 44 -25.49 -5.95 -5.95
C SER A 44 -24.89 -4.80 -6.77
N GLU A 45 -23.91 -4.09 -6.22
CA GLU A 45 -23.22 -3.02 -6.94
C GLU A 45 -22.30 -3.60 -8.03
N PRO A 46 -22.27 -3.02 -9.24
CA PRO A 46 -21.59 -3.62 -10.39
C PRO A 46 -20.06 -3.61 -10.29
N HIS A 47 -19.47 -2.81 -9.40
CA HIS A 47 -18.03 -2.78 -9.13
C HIS A 47 -17.61 -3.81 -8.06
N ILE A 48 -18.57 -4.56 -7.50
CA ILE A 48 -18.34 -5.56 -6.48
C ILE A 48 -18.49 -6.93 -7.12
N LYS A 49 -17.52 -7.81 -6.86
CA LYS A 49 -17.54 -9.18 -7.37
C LYS A 49 -17.64 -10.16 -6.21
N THR A 50 -18.74 -10.87 -6.17
CA THR A 50 -18.95 -12.03 -5.29
C THR A 50 -18.70 -13.30 -6.10
N TYR A 51 -17.84 -14.18 -5.61
CA TYR A 51 -17.47 -15.39 -6.31
C TYR A 51 -18.38 -16.57 -5.92
N SER A 52 -18.57 -17.51 -6.84
CA SER A 52 -19.42 -18.70 -6.61
C SER A 52 -18.93 -19.58 -5.45
N HIS A 53 -17.65 -19.54 -5.11
CA HIS A 53 -17.11 -20.26 -3.96
C HIS A 53 -17.46 -19.59 -2.60
N GLY A 54 -17.89 -18.32 -2.60
CA GLY A 54 -18.35 -17.59 -1.40
C GLY A 54 -17.31 -17.55 -0.28
N MET A 55 -16.04 -17.25 -0.62
CA MET A 55 -14.93 -17.22 0.34
C MET A 55 -14.36 -15.81 0.53
N PHE A 56 -14.57 -14.91 -0.42
CA PHE A 56 -14.17 -13.51 -0.36
C PHE A 56 -14.97 -12.72 -1.38
N GLN A 57 -14.95 -11.40 -1.23
CA GLN A 57 -15.55 -10.43 -2.13
C GLN A 57 -14.47 -9.44 -2.58
N SER A 58 -14.40 -9.15 -3.88
CA SER A 58 -13.44 -8.18 -4.43
C SER A 58 -14.12 -6.84 -4.71
N VAL A 59 -13.42 -5.74 -4.44
CA VAL A 59 -13.82 -4.36 -4.75
C VAL A 59 -12.99 -3.84 -5.92
N PHE A 60 -13.66 -3.27 -6.92
CA PHE A 60 -13.03 -2.65 -8.10
C PHE A 60 -13.33 -1.15 -8.15
N ASP A 61 -12.48 -0.39 -8.85
CA ASP A 61 -12.67 1.06 -9.10
C ASP A 61 -13.78 1.35 -10.12
N TYR A 62 -14.05 0.40 -11.01
CA TYR A 62 -15.10 0.42 -12.03
C TYR A 62 -15.91 -0.88 -12.00
N PRO A 63 -17.05 -0.96 -12.72
CA PRO A 63 -17.77 -2.21 -12.90
C PRO A 63 -16.84 -3.37 -13.28
N HIS A 64 -16.87 -4.47 -12.55
CA HIS A 64 -15.86 -5.54 -12.62
C HIS A 64 -15.81 -6.29 -13.97
N LEU A 65 -16.80 -6.08 -14.84
CA LEU A 65 -16.83 -6.59 -16.21
C LEU A 65 -16.16 -5.64 -17.23
N SER A 66 -15.82 -4.42 -16.80
CA SER A 66 -15.10 -3.45 -17.63
C SER A 66 -13.63 -3.85 -17.77
N SER A 67 -13.08 -3.69 -18.97
CA SER A 67 -11.65 -3.91 -19.23
C SER A 67 -10.73 -2.91 -18.53
N SER A 68 -11.28 -1.78 -18.07
CA SER A 68 -10.55 -0.74 -17.34
C SER A 68 -10.68 -0.88 -15.83
N ALA A 69 -11.39 -1.91 -15.32
CA ALA A 69 -11.58 -2.10 -13.89
C ALA A 69 -10.31 -2.68 -13.25
N ASN A 70 -9.75 -1.92 -12.30
CA ASN A 70 -8.64 -2.35 -11.48
C ASN A 70 -9.16 -2.91 -10.17
N HIS A 71 -8.55 -4.02 -9.74
CA HIS A 71 -8.81 -4.60 -8.44
C HIS A 71 -8.18 -3.72 -7.35
N ILE A 72 -8.99 -3.30 -6.37
CA ILE A 72 -8.57 -2.44 -5.27
C ILE A 72 -8.20 -3.29 -4.05
N PHE A 73 -9.15 -4.04 -3.50
CA PHE A 73 -8.92 -4.95 -2.38
C PHE A 73 -9.96 -6.06 -2.29
N ASP A 74 -9.55 -7.15 -1.65
CA ASP A 74 -10.42 -8.26 -1.27
C ASP A 74 -10.82 -8.17 0.20
N ILE A 75 -12.04 -8.60 0.48
CA ILE A 75 -12.59 -8.70 1.83
C ILE A 75 -12.97 -10.14 2.11
N THR A 76 -12.51 -10.64 3.25
CA THR A 76 -12.96 -11.93 3.78
C THR A 76 -13.00 -11.89 5.30
N ALA A 77 -13.64 -12.89 5.91
CA ALA A 77 -13.68 -13.02 7.35
C ALA A 77 -13.63 -14.49 7.76
N GLY A 78 -12.98 -14.75 8.88
CA GLY A 78 -12.76 -16.08 9.41
C GLY A 78 -12.44 -16.06 10.89
N TYR A 79 -12.47 -17.23 11.52
CA TYR A 79 -12.11 -17.38 12.91
C TYR A 79 -11.30 -18.65 13.18
N ALA A 80 -10.52 -18.61 14.25
CA ALA A 80 -9.75 -19.74 14.72
C ALA A 80 -10.66 -20.90 15.15
N SER A 81 -10.19 -22.14 14.99
CA SER A 81 -10.90 -23.33 15.51
C SER A 81 -11.11 -23.29 17.03
N THR A 82 -10.25 -22.58 17.75
CA THR A 82 -10.34 -22.36 19.21
C THR A 82 -11.20 -21.16 19.62
N SER A 83 -11.88 -20.52 18.67
CA SER A 83 -12.87 -19.48 18.95
C SER A 83 -14.11 -20.08 19.62
N ALA A 84 -14.78 -19.32 20.48
CA ALA A 84 -16.10 -19.71 21.00
C ALA A 84 -17.17 -19.79 19.88
N MET A 85 -16.90 -19.17 18.72
CA MET A 85 -17.80 -19.08 17.58
C MET A 85 -17.63 -20.22 16.55
N SER A 86 -16.66 -21.13 16.76
CA SER A 86 -16.35 -22.24 15.84
C SER A 86 -17.28 -23.45 15.95
N GLY A 87 -18.45 -23.28 16.56
CA GLY A 87 -19.44 -24.34 16.74
C GLY A 87 -19.87 -24.99 15.41
N ALA A 88 -20.15 -26.30 15.43
CA ALA A 88 -20.56 -27.05 14.24
C ALA A 88 -21.86 -26.53 13.59
N SER A 89 -22.70 -25.83 14.35
CA SER A 89 -23.92 -25.17 13.88
C SER A 89 -23.69 -23.85 13.14
N SER A 90 -22.46 -23.32 13.14
CA SER A 90 -22.14 -22.05 12.49
C SER A 90 -22.21 -22.17 10.96
N THR A 91 -22.82 -21.18 10.31
CA THR A 91 -22.93 -21.12 8.84
C THR A 91 -21.54 -21.03 8.21
N GLN A 92 -21.23 -21.91 7.25
CA GLN A 92 -19.94 -21.97 6.55
C GLN A 92 -18.71 -22.18 7.46
N ASN A 93 -18.88 -22.82 8.63
CA ASN A 93 -17.82 -23.00 9.64
C ASN A 93 -16.47 -23.49 9.08
N ALA A 94 -16.47 -24.58 8.30
CA ALA A 94 -15.25 -25.13 7.72
C ALA A 94 -14.50 -24.14 6.82
N LYS A 95 -15.23 -23.32 6.03
CA LYS A 95 -14.60 -22.31 5.17
C LYS A 95 -13.96 -21.20 6.00
N LYS A 96 -14.62 -20.74 7.07
CA LYS A 96 -14.13 -19.67 7.96
C LYS A 96 -12.87 -20.09 8.71
N ILE A 97 -12.82 -21.33 9.21
CA ILE A 97 -11.63 -21.90 9.85
C ILE A 97 -10.49 -22.02 8.85
N ASN A 98 -10.76 -22.51 7.63
CA ASN A 98 -9.73 -22.66 6.60
C ASN A 98 -9.16 -21.32 6.16
N ILE A 99 -9.99 -20.28 5.98
CA ILE A 99 -9.54 -18.93 5.63
C ILE A 99 -8.66 -18.36 6.74
N TYR A 100 -9.10 -18.46 8.00
CA TYR A 100 -8.31 -17.99 9.12
C TYR A 100 -6.95 -18.70 9.18
N ASN A 101 -6.93 -20.03 9.06
CA ASN A 101 -5.68 -20.80 9.09
C ASN A 101 -4.75 -20.46 7.93
N GLN A 102 -5.29 -20.26 6.72
CA GLN A 102 -4.51 -19.87 5.55
C GLN A 102 -3.89 -18.48 5.74
N MET A 103 -4.68 -17.49 6.20
CA MET A 103 -4.18 -16.14 6.45
C MET A 103 -3.15 -16.14 7.59
N ALA A 104 -3.41 -16.85 8.67
CA ALA A 104 -2.48 -16.99 9.79
C ALA A 104 -1.16 -17.66 9.36
N GLN A 105 -1.22 -18.69 8.51
CA GLN A 105 -0.02 -19.36 7.99
C GLN A 105 0.82 -18.44 7.10
N VAL A 106 0.18 -17.66 6.22
CA VAL A 106 0.88 -16.72 5.32
C VAL A 106 1.48 -15.55 6.10
N LEU A 107 0.77 -15.04 7.11
CA LEU A 107 1.11 -13.80 7.79
C LEU A 107 1.96 -14.02 9.05
N MET A 108 1.61 -14.99 9.91
CA MET A 108 2.26 -15.24 11.20
C MET A 108 3.14 -16.49 11.20
N GLY A 109 2.93 -17.42 10.26
CA GLY A 109 3.70 -18.66 10.16
C GLY A 109 3.31 -19.71 11.20
N TYR A 110 4.32 -20.41 11.72
CA TYR A 110 4.16 -21.51 12.67
C TYR A 110 4.76 -21.17 14.04
N ASP A 111 4.20 -21.76 15.09
CA ASP A 111 4.79 -21.70 16.43
C ASP A 111 5.90 -22.76 16.63
N GLU A 112 6.51 -22.76 17.82
CA GLU A 112 7.58 -23.69 18.19
C GLU A 112 7.17 -25.16 18.16
N THR A 113 5.86 -25.44 18.20
CA THR A 113 5.29 -26.80 18.14
C THR A 113 4.96 -27.25 16.72
N GLY A 114 5.13 -26.36 15.72
CA GLY A 114 4.74 -26.61 14.33
C GLY A 114 3.24 -26.41 14.04
N SER A 115 2.50 -25.82 14.98
CA SER A 115 1.10 -25.45 14.77
C SER A 115 1.00 -24.06 14.14
N VAL A 116 -0.09 -23.79 13.40
CA VAL A 116 -0.32 -22.45 12.82
C VAL A 116 -0.47 -21.43 13.95
N ARG A 117 0.33 -20.36 13.90
CA ARG A 117 0.33 -19.32 14.92
C ARG A 117 -0.89 -18.40 14.74
N LEU A 118 -1.67 -18.22 15.81
CA LEU A 118 -2.78 -17.25 15.85
C LEU A 118 -2.24 -15.82 15.85
N PHE A 119 -3.07 -14.86 15.48
CA PHE A 119 -2.69 -13.44 15.50
C PHE A 119 -2.56 -12.92 16.95
N ASP A 120 -1.43 -12.30 17.26
CA ASP A 120 -1.14 -11.71 18.56
C ASP A 120 -1.70 -10.29 18.64
N ALA A 121 -2.59 -9.99 19.58
CA ALA A 121 -3.28 -8.69 19.62
C ALA A 121 -2.35 -7.52 19.94
N ASP A 122 -1.27 -7.77 20.67
CA ASP A 122 -0.21 -6.82 21.02
C ASP A 122 1.02 -6.95 20.09
N GLY A 123 1.00 -7.90 19.15
CA GLY A 123 2.12 -8.22 18.27
C GLY A 123 3.27 -8.97 18.94
N ASP A 124 3.20 -9.26 20.25
CA ASP A 124 4.24 -9.98 20.98
C ASP A 124 4.00 -11.50 20.93
N THR A 125 4.95 -12.22 20.35
CA THR A 125 4.87 -13.67 20.19
C THR A 125 5.17 -14.47 21.48
N THR A 126 5.55 -13.80 22.57
CA THR A 126 5.91 -14.46 23.84
C THR A 126 4.72 -14.75 24.77
N GLY A 127 3.52 -14.26 24.43
CA GLY A 127 2.33 -14.42 25.28
C GLY A 127 1.10 -13.69 24.75
N GLY A 128 0.18 -13.31 25.65
CA GLY A 128 -0.87 -12.33 25.32
C GLY A 128 -2.19 -12.87 24.75
N THR A 129 -3.12 -11.93 24.57
CA THR A 129 -4.44 -12.16 24.00
C THR A 129 -4.33 -12.39 22.49
N LYS A 130 -4.96 -13.45 21.98
CA LYS A 130 -4.96 -13.76 20.55
C LYS A 130 -6.22 -13.23 19.88
N ILE A 131 -6.09 -12.67 18.68
CA ILE A 131 -7.22 -12.30 17.83
C ILE A 131 -7.71 -13.57 17.12
N LYS A 132 -8.81 -14.11 17.62
CA LYS A 132 -9.40 -15.35 17.08
C LYS A 132 -10.45 -15.09 16.01
N GLU A 133 -11.06 -13.92 16.02
CA GLU A 133 -12.12 -13.49 15.12
C GLU A 133 -11.58 -12.36 14.24
N CYS A 134 -11.39 -12.61 12.94
CA CYS A 134 -10.71 -11.69 12.04
C CYS A 134 -11.54 -11.35 10.80
N TYR A 135 -11.54 -10.07 10.46
CA TYR A 135 -11.85 -9.55 9.13
C TYR A 135 -10.53 -9.22 8.43
N PHE A 136 -10.40 -9.63 7.18
CA PHE A 136 -9.20 -9.45 6.39
C PHE A 136 -9.51 -8.50 5.23
N LEU A 137 -8.71 -7.45 5.10
CA LEU A 137 -8.67 -6.55 3.95
C LEU A 137 -7.33 -6.75 3.25
N ASN A 138 -7.35 -7.29 2.04
CA ASN A 138 -6.14 -7.55 1.25
C ASN A 138 -6.06 -6.56 0.10
N PHE A 139 -5.15 -5.58 0.19
CA PHE A 139 -4.98 -4.55 -0.82
C PHE A 139 -4.18 -5.06 -2.01
N SER A 140 -4.63 -4.70 -3.20
CA SER A 140 -3.95 -4.99 -4.45
C SER A 140 -2.59 -4.29 -4.53
N ARG A 141 -1.58 -4.99 -5.07
CA ARG A 141 -0.24 -4.45 -5.32
C ARG A 141 -0.22 -3.26 -6.28
N VAL A 142 -1.31 -3.06 -7.05
CA VAL A 142 -1.46 -1.85 -7.88
C VAL A 142 -1.46 -0.59 -7.02
N LEU A 143 -2.05 -0.67 -5.82
CA LEU A 143 -2.17 0.43 -4.86
C LEU A 143 -0.99 0.48 -3.89
N THR A 144 -0.65 -0.66 -3.28
CA THR A 144 0.42 -0.72 -2.28
C THR A 144 1.81 -0.67 -2.88
N LYS A 145 1.97 -0.95 -4.18
CA LYS A 145 3.25 -1.03 -4.88
C LYS A 145 4.18 -2.03 -4.19
N ASP A 146 5.24 -1.56 -3.57
CA ASP A 146 6.20 -2.38 -2.85
C ASP A 146 5.76 -2.61 -1.40
N GLU A 147 5.27 -1.58 -0.71
CA GLU A 147 4.73 -1.67 0.65
C GLU A 147 3.81 -0.50 1.01
N VAL A 148 2.98 -0.71 2.03
CA VAL A 148 2.28 0.39 2.71
C VAL A 148 3.27 1.13 3.61
N LYS A 149 3.38 2.44 3.46
CA LYS A 149 4.23 3.26 4.32
C LYS A 149 3.76 3.18 5.77
N LYS A 150 4.67 2.75 6.64
CA LYS A 150 4.43 2.64 8.08
C LYS A 150 3.96 3.96 8.68
N GLY A 151 3.02 3.89 9.62
CA GLY A 151 2.45 5.05 10.31
C GLY A 151 1.43 5.85 9.51
N THR A 152 1.16 5.49 8.25
CA THR A 152 0.24 6.26 7.39
C THR A 152 -1.14 5.65 7.21
N PHE A 153 -1.31 4.39 7.60
CA PHE A 153 -2.57 3.70 7.43
C PHE A 153 -3.65 4.24 8.36
N GLN A 154 -4.80 4.57 7.78
CA GLN A 154 -6.00 4.98 8.49
C GLN A 154 -7.23 4.39 7.82
N LEU A 155 -8.14 3.84 8.62
CA LEU A 155 -9.43 3.32 8.20
C LEU A 155 -10.51 3.95 9.07
N GLU A 156 -11.52 4.53 8.47
CA GLU A 156 -12.67 5.11 9.17
C GLU A 156 -13.88 4.20 9.04
N LEU A 157 -14.51 3.90 10.18
CA LEU A 157 -15.67 3.03 10.29
C LEU A 157 -16.84 3.80 10.91
N GLY A 158 -18.02 3.71 10.29
CA GLY A 158 -19.26 4.27 10.82
C GLY A 158 -19.78 3.43 11.98
N SER A 159 -19.89 4.01 13.17
CA SER A 159 -20.13 3.29 14.45
C SER A 159 -21.56 3.38 14.99
N VAL A 160 -22.48 4.00 14.23
CA VAL A 160 -23.89 4.12 14.62
C VAL A 160 -24.53 2.73 14.75
N SER A 161 -25.27 2.47 15.83
CA SER A 161 -25.87 1.15 16.10
C SER A 161 -26.76 0.67 14.96
N ALA A 162 -27.67 1.51 14.46
CA ALA A 162 -28.60 1.16 13.38
C ALA A 162 -27.92 0.90 12.02
N PHE A 163 -28.35 -0.15 11.32
CA PHE A 163 -27.92 -0.47 9.94
C PHE A 163 -28.58 0.38 8.82
N ALA A 164 -29.36 1.41 9.15
CA ALA A 164 -30.14 2.17 8.17
C ALA A 164 -29.26 3.11 7.30
N GLN A 165 -29.29 2.93 5.97
CA GLN A 165 -28.58 3.79 5.02
C GLN A 165 -29.08 5.25 5.12
N GLY A 166 -28.19 6.17 5.49
CA GLY A 166 -28.47 7.61 5.62
C GLY A 166 -27.73 8.27 6.78
N ASN A 167 -27.62 7.56 7.91
CA ASN A 167 -27.05 8.07 9.16
C ASN A 167 -25.87 7.23 9.69
N LEU A 168 -25.45 6.20 8.95
CA LEU A 168 -24.40 5.24 9.34
C LEU A 168 -23.07 5.91 9.74
N PHE A 169 -22.79 7.10 9.20
CA PHE A 169 -21.54 7.84 9.36
C PHE A 169 -21.66 9.05 10.29
N ASP A 170 -22.79 9.24 10.99
CA ASP A 170 -22.98 10.34 11.96
C ASP A 170 -22.01 10.21 13.13
N LYS A 171 -21.69 8.97 13.53
CA LYS A 171 -20.64 8.63 14.51
C LYS A 171 -19.58 7.77 13.84
N ARG A 172 -18.30 8.07 14.04
CA ARG A 172 -17.19 7.33 13.39
C ARG A 172 -16.05 7.00 14.35
N ILE A 173 -15.40 5.88 14.08
CA ILE A 173 -14.17 5.43 14.73
C ILE A 173 -13.06 5.37 13.69
N ARG A 174 -11.86 5.83 14.04
CA ARG A 174 -10.66 5.72 13.22
C ARG A 174 -9.80 4.59 13.72
N VAL A 175 -9.46 3.67 12.85
CA VAL A 175 -8.41 2.68 13.05
C VAL A 175 -7.14 3.26 12.45
N THR A 176 -6.09 3.38 13.25
CA THR A 176 -4.84 4.07 12.88
C THR A 176 -3.63 3.23 13.23
N ASP A 177 -2.62 3.26 12.36
CA ASP A 177 -1.29 2.77 12.65
C ASP A 177 -0.48 3.85 13.39
N THR A 178 -0.73 4.03 14.69
CA THR A 178 -0.02 5.04 15.48
C THR A 178 1.41 4.60 15.84
N SER A 179 1.65 3.28 15.94
CA SER A 179 2.94 2.71 16.34
C SER A 179 3.93 2.54 15.19
N GLY A 180 3.50 2.59 13.92
CA GLY A 180 4.31 2.18 12.77
C GLY A 180 5.64 2.91 12.57
N SER A 181 5.85 4.08 13.20
CA SER A 181 7.13 4.80 13.12
C SER A 181 8.25 4.13 13.93
N ASP A 182 7.94 3.67 15.16
CA ASP A 182 8.94 3.21 16.15
C ASP A 182 8.60 1.86 16.81
N GLY A 183 7.42 1.29 16.52
CA GLY A 183 6.85 0.12 17.21
C GLY A 183 6.34 -0.96 16.25
N TYR A 184 7.04 -1.21 15.15
CA TYR A 184 6.76 -2.31 14.23
C TYR A 184 7.53 -3.58 14.61
N PHE A 185 6.99 -4.72 14.22
CA PHE A 185 7.50 -6.04 14.51
C PHE A 185 8.07 -6.69 13.24
N VAL A 186 9.12 -7.50 13.39
CA VAL A 186 9.92 -8.08 12.29
C VAL A 186 9.93 -9.61 12.28
N ASN A 187 9.12 -10.22 13.11
CA ASN A 187 9.06 -11.66 13.40
C ASN A 187 7.99 -12.40 12.58
N SER A 188 7.52 -11.82 11.47
CA SER A 188 6.55 -12.45 10.57
C SER A 188 7.17 -12.83 9.23
N PRO A 189 6.78 -13.97 8.63
CA PRO A 189 7.21 -14.36 7.29
C PRO A 189 6.70 -13.42 6.18
N ALA A 190 5.61 -12.67 6.43
CA ALA A 190 5.03 -11.73 5.48
C ALA A 190 5.69 -10.34 5.50
N GLY A 191 6.82 -10.21 6.19
CA GLY A 191 7.52 -8.96 6.40
C GLY A 191 7.16 -8.32 7.74
N GLU A 192 7.31 -7.01 7.78
CA GLU A 192 7.10 -6.20 8.96
C GLU A 192 5.62 -5.91 9.16
N TYR A 193 5.19 -5.82 10.42
CA TYR A 193 3.80 -5.51 10.75
C TYR A 193 3.69 -4.57 11.94
N GLY A 194 2.56 -3.88 12.04
CA GLY A 194 2.22 -2.97 13.13
C GLY A 194 0.88 -3.30 13.76
N VAL A 195 0.69 -2.83 15.00
CA VAL A 195 -0.59 -2.92 15.70
C VAL A 195 -1.46 -1.73 15.33
N LEU A 196 -2.72 -2.00 15.00
CA LEU A 196 -3.70 -0.98 14.70
C LEU A 196 -4.48 -0.60 15.96
N PHE A 197 -4.68 0.70 16.13
CA PHE A 197 -5.35 1.27 17.30
C PHE A 197 -6.60 2.05 16.88
N ALA A 198 -7.70 1.82 17.61
CA ALA A 198 -8.95 2.53 17.37
C ALA A 198 -9.01 3.83 18.18
N GLU A 199 -9.62 4.88 17.62
CA GLU A 199 -9.91 6.14 18.31
C GLU A 199 -11.25 6.75 17.86
N THR A 200 -11.95 7.46 18.74
CA THR A 200 -13.17 8.20 18.38
C THR A 200 -12.88 9.39 17.44
N ILE A 201 -13.69 9.55 16.38
CA ILE A 201 -13.65 10.72 15.46
C ILE A 201 -14.83 11.66 15.74
N ARG A 202 -14.57 12.98 15.70
CA ARG A 202 -15.59 14.04 15.87
C ARG A 202 -15.98 14.79 14.60
N ASP A 203 -15.40 14.49 13.44
CA ASP A 203 -15.73 15.20 12.20
C ASP A 203 -17.22 15.05 11.89
N GLY A 204 -17.96 16.16 12.00
CA GLY A 204 -19.41 16.25 11.72
C GLY A 204 -20.28 16.63 12.92
N ASP A 205 -19.81 16.44 14.16
CA ASP A 205 -20.60 16.76 15.36
C ASP A 205 -19.72 17.34 16.49
N ALA A 206 -19.75 18.67 16.63
CA ALA A 206 -19.09 19.38 17.73
C ALA A 206 -19.70 19.06 19.11
N THR A 207 -20.83 18.34 19.13
CA THR A 207 -21.62 18.00 20.32
C THR A 207 -21.33 16.62 20.89
N LEU A 208 -20.50 15.79 20.23
CA LEU A 208 -20.06 14.51 20.82
C LEU A 208 -19.39 14.81 22.16
N SER A 209 -20.08 14.60 23.27
CA SER A 209 -19.53 14.80 24.63
C SER A 209 -19.16 13.47 25.29
N THR A 210 -19.34 12.37 24.55
CA THR A 210 -19.22 10.99 25.01
C THR A 210 -18.18 10.24 24.17
N ALA A 211 -17.40 9.37 24.81
CA ALA A 211 -16.50 8.44 24.16
C ALA A 211 -17.27 7.35 23.41
N LEU A 212 -16.86 7.00 22.19
CA LEU A 212 -17.44 5.87 21.44
C LEU A 212 -16.72 4.55 21.75
N LEU A 213 -15.48 4.64 22.23
CA LEU A 213 -14.67 3.49 22.64
C LEU A 213 -14.52 3.47 24.16
N GLN A 214 -14.41 2.26 24.70
CA GLN A 214 -14.20 2.06 26.13
C GLN A 214 -12.92 2.73 26.61
N SER A 215 -13.01 3.24 27.83
CA SER A 215 -11.86 3.84 28.52
C SER A 215 -11.23 4.99 27.75
N GLU A 216 -11.92 5.62 26.79
CA GLU A 216 -11.48 6.86 26.19
C GLU A 216 -11.91 8.07 27.01
N THR A 217 -11.05 9.08 27.08
CA THR A 217 -11.32 10.38 27.67
C THR A 217 -11.12 11.40 26.58
N ILE A 218 -12.19 12.10 26.23
CA ILE A 218 -12.10 13.13 25.21
C ILE A 218 -11.84 14.48 25.87
N THR A 219 -10.77 15.16 25.45
CA THR A 219 -10.50 16.54 25.85
C THR A 219 -11.21 17.53 24.94
N SER A 220 -11.39 18.76 25.42
CA SER A 220 -12.07 19.86 24.74
C SER A 220 -11.50 20.21 23.34
N ASN A 221 -10.33 19.68 22.99
CA ASN A 221 -9.60 19.95 21.75
C ASN A 221 -9.66 18.78 20.74
N ALA A 222 -10.71 17.95 20.79
CA ALA A 222 -10.97 16.88 19.82
C ALA A 222 -9.84 15.84 19.68
N SER A 223 -9.03 15.65 20.72
CA SER A 223 -8.00 14.62 20.79
C SER A 223 -8.33 13.65 21.92
N VAL A 224 -8.24 12.35 21.63
CA VAL A 224 -8.31 11.28 22.64
C VAL A 224 -7.09 11.43 23.55
N ALA A 225 -7.31 11.63 24.84
CA ALA A 225 -6.26 11.96 25.80
C ALA A 225 -5.63 10.73 26.48
N ASN A 226 -6.12 9.52 26.19
CA ASN A 226 -5.75 8.29 26.88
C ASN A 226 -5.72 7.07 25.93
N THR A 227 -5.80 5.86 26.51
CA THR A 227 -5.52 4.56 25.87
C THR A 227 -6.36 4.31 24.63
N ARG A 228 -5.68 4.11 23.50
CA ARG A 228 -6.29 3.64 22.25
C ARG A 228 -6.33 2.10 22.29
N PRO A 229 -7.50 1.45 22.25
CA PRO A 229 -7.55 -0.02 22.27
C PRO A 229 -6.95 -0.59 20.98
N ALA A 230 -6.14 -1.63 21.12
CA ALA A 230 -5.64 -2.42 19.99
C ALA A 230 -6.82 -3.14 19.32
N CYS A 231 -6.88 -3.05 17.99
CA CYS A 231 -8.05 -3.43 17.21
C CYS A 231 -7.73 -4.25 15.96
N GLY A 232 -6.45 -4.50 15.69
CA GLY A 232 -6.00 -5.27 14.54
C GLY A 232 -4.50 -5.19 14.31
N LEU A 233 -4.07 -5.75 13.18
CA LEU A 233 -2.69 -5.75 12.70
C LEU A 233 -2.65 -5.30 11.23
N ILE A 234 -1.55 -4.67 10.82
CA ILE A 234 -1.27 -4.34 9.42
C ILE A 234 0.09 -4.92 9.02
N PHE A 235 0.12 -5.66 7.90
CA PHE A 235 1.34 -6.21 7.31
C PHE A 235 1.74 -5.34 6.11
N TYR A 236 2.84 -4.59 6.23
CA TYR A 236 3.17 -3.49 5.32
C TYR A 236 3.52 -3.98 3.91
N GLN A 237 4.40 -4.97 3.80
CA GLN A 237 4.86 -5.51 2.52
C GLN A 237 3.80 -6.41 1.87
N ALA A 238 3.01 -7.13 2.66
CA ALA A 238 1.92 -7.95 2.16
C ALA A 238 0.70 -7.11 1.72
N GLY A 239 0.54 -5.90 2.25
CA GLY A 239 -0.65 -5.08 2.01
C GLY A 239 -1.92 -5.68 2.61
N VAL A 240 -1.79 -6.40 3.74
CA VAL A 240 -2.92 -7.07 4.40
C VAL A 240 -3.21 -6.43 5.76
N VAL A 241 -4.47 -6.10 5.98
CA VAL A 241 -4.98 -5.62 7.27
C VAL A 241 -5.86 -6.70 7.88
N VAL A 242 -5.58 -7.01 9.14
CA VAL A 242 -6.32 -7.97 9.96
C VAL A 242 -7.04 -7.16 11.04
N LEU A 243 -8.35 -7.01 10.94
CA LEU A 243 -9.17 -6.36 11.94
C LEU A 243 -9.81 -7.39 12.86
N SER A 244 -9.79 -7.14 14.16
CA SER A 244 -10.51 -7.99 15.10
C SER A 244 -12.02 -7.77 14.99
N GLY A 245 -12.80 -8.85 15.12
CA GLY A 245 -14.25 -8.75 15.25
C GLY A 245 -14.70 -7.96 16.49
N SER A 246 -13.83 -7.77 17.50
CA SER A 246 -14.11 -6.94 18.68
C SER A 246 -14.38 -5.47 18.34
N THR A 247 -13.92 -5.00 17.17
CA THR A 247 -14.13 -3.63 16.69
C THR A 247 -15.59 -3.26 16.46
N PHE A 248 -16.45 -4.26 16.24
CA PHE A 248 -17.87 -4.08 15.97
C PHE A 248 -18.77 -4.49 17.14
N ASN A 249 -18.20 -4.72 18.32
CA ASN A 249 -18.93 -5.15 19.52
C ASN A 249 -18.74 -4.17 20.68
N ASP A 250 -19.71 -4.11 21.59
CA ASP A 250 -19.62 -3.35 22.84
C ASP A 250 -18.86 -4.11 23.95
N ALA A 251 -18.58 -3.41 25.04
CA ALA A 251 -17.89 -3.96 26.22
C ALA A 251 -18.55 -5.20 26.81
N ALA A 252 -19.88 -5.20 26.87
CA ALA A 252 -20.64 -6.29 27.47
C ALA A 252 -20.54 -7.58 26.64
N LEU A 253 -20.25 -7.43 25.35
CA LEU A 253 -20.06 -8.51 24.38
C LEU A 253 -18.59 -8.81 24.08
N GLY A 254 -17.64 -8.25 24.85
CA GLY A 254 -16.20 -8.48 24.69
C GLY A 254 -15.58 -7.70 23.52
N GLY A 255 -16.22 -6.62 23.07
CA GLY A 255 -15.71 -5.68 22.09
C GLY A 255 -15.06 -4.44 22.70
N ILE A 256 -14.77 -3.44 21.85
CA ILE A 256 -14.09 -2.19 22.23
C ILE A 256 -15.01 -0.96 22.29
N LEU A 257 -16.26 -1.07 21.82
CA LEU A 257 -17.22 0.04 21.83
C LEU A 257 -17.74 0.30 23.26
N ASP A 258 -18.01 1.56 23.57
CA ASP A 258 -18.60 1.93 24.86
C ASP A 258 -20.09 1.53 24.93
N THR A 259 -20.50 1.08 26.11
CA THR A 259 -21.87 0.65 26.41
C THR A 259 -22.83 1.81 26.69
N SER A 260 -22.31 3.03 26.89
CA SER A 260 -23.10 4.18 27.34
C SER A 260 -23.92 4.87 26.23
N ASP A 261 -23.66 4.58 24.96
CA ASP A 261 -24.23 5.29 23.80
C ASP A 261 -25.16 4.42 22.91
N ASN A 262 -25.73 3.36 23.50
CA ASN A 262 -26.72 2.39 22.95
C ASN A 262 -26.24 1.53 21.76
N ASP A 263 -26.05 0.23 22.09
CA ASP A 263 -25.96 -0.98 21.26
C ASP A 263 -24.74 -1.19 20.35
N ALA A 264 -24.18 -2.42 20.39
CA ALA A 264 -23.18 -2.90 19.45
C ALA A 264 -23.57 -2.61 17.98
N MET A 265 -22.56 -2.35 17.14
CA MET A 265 -22.78 -2.03 15.73
C MET A 265 -23.53 -3.15 15.01
N GLU A 266 -24.75 -2.85 14.53
CA GLU A 266 -25.48 -3.82 13.71
C GLU A 266 -24.79 -3.98 12.36
N MET A 267 -24.55 -5.23 11.96
CA MET A 267 -23.88 -5.53 10.71
C MET A 267 -24.82 -6.00 9.59
N ILE A 268 -26.09 -6.34 9.87
CA ILE A 268 -27.00 -6.93 8.86
C ILE A 268 -28.33 -6.23 8.69
N SER A 269 -29.00 -5.81 9.77
CA SER A 269 -30.32 -5.18 9.66
C SER A 269 -30.69 -4.43 10.94
N ALA A 270 -31.52 -3.39 10.76
CA ALA A 270 -32.08 -2.52 11.80
C ALA A 270 -33.09 -3.19 12.75
N ALA A 271 -33.16 -4.52 12.75
CA ALA A 271 -34.14 -5.29 13.50
C ALA A 271 -33.44 -6.25 14.46
N ALA A 272 -33.26 -5.74 15.69
CA ALA A 272 -32.80 -6.39 16.90
C ALA A 272 -31.27 -6.43 17.11
N ALA A 273 -30.88 -6.03 18.33
CA ALA A 273 -29.56 -6.01 18.98
C ALA A 273 -28.78 -7.35 19.00
N THR A 274 -29.11 -8.28 18.11
CA THR A 274 -28.58 -9.65 18.01
C THR A 274 -27.62 -9.85 16.84
N HIS A 275 -27.31 -8.81 16.04
CA HIS A 275 -26.50 -8.90 14.82
C HIS A 275 -25.19 -8.08 14.88
N ASN A 276 -24.49 -8.18 16.01
CA ASN A 276 -23.20 -7.53 16.25
C ASN A 276 -22.03 -8.27 15.57
N GLY A 277 -20.81 -7.72 15.69
CA GLY A 277 -19.58 -8.21 15.07
C GLY A 277 -19.25 -9.68 15.29
N PHE A 278 -19.62 -10.26 16.45
CA PHE A 278 -19.39 -11.69 16.68
C PHE A 278 -20.56 -12.54 16.20
N GLN A 279 -21.80 -12.14 16.44
CA GLN A 279 -22.99 -12.91 16.06
C GLN A 279 -23.16 -13.05 14.54
N ILE A 280 -22.75 -12.04 13.76
CA ILE A 280 -22.76 -12.16 12.30
C ILE A 280 -21.85 -13.30 11.82
N MET A 281 -20.73 -13.54 12.51
CA MET A 281 -19.79 -14.57 12.13
C MET A 281 -20.28 -16.00 12.38
N THR A 282 -21.24 -16.23 13.27
CA THR A 282 -21.85 -17.56 13.46
C THR A 282 -23.05 -17.76 12.55
N GLY A 283 -23.89 -16.72 12.39
CA GLY A 283 -25.18 -16.84 11.70
C GLY A 283 -25.12 -16.71 10.17
N SER A 284 -24.14 -16.00 9.62
CA SER A 284 -24.20 -15.52 8.22
C SER A 284 -23.11 -16.05 7.30
N THR A 285 -23.26 -15.86 5.99
CA THR A 285 -22.25 -16.21 4.98
C THR A 285 -21.15 -15.16 4.89
N ILE A 286 -19.99 -15.54 4.34
CA ILE A 286 -18.85 -14.63 4.16
C ILE A 286 -19.19 -13.44 3.26
N ASP A 287 -20.03 -13.64 2.24
CA ASP A 287 -20.45 -12.57 1.34
C ASP A 287 -21.28 -11.49 2.06
N VAL A 288 -22.12 -11.91 3.01
CA VAL A 288 -22.90 -10.99 3.86
C VAL A 288 -21.98 -10.26 4.84
N MET A 289 -21.01 -10.96 5.43
CA MET A 289 -19.99 -10.32 6.30
C MET A 289 -19.16 -9.27 5.55
N ALA A 290 -18.74 -9.57 4.33
CA ALA A 290 -17.99 -8.64 3.49
C ALA A 290 -18.84 -7.42 3.12
N SER A 291 -20.10 -7.64 2.71
CA SER A 291 -21.03 -6.54 2.37
C SER A 291 -21.36 -5.67 3.59
N ALA A 292 -21.50 -6.28 4.77
CA ALA A 292 -21.67 -5.59 6.04
C ALA A 292 -20.48 -4.69 6.38
N LEU A 293 -19.26 -5.24 6.28
CA LEU A 293 -18.04 -4.47 6.51
C LEU A 293 -17.92 -3.31 5.53
N ARG A 294 -18.16 -3.53 4.23
CA ARG A 294 -18.13 -2.47 3.21
C ARG A 294 -19.06 -1.31 3.53
N ASN A 295 -20.28 -1.62 3.96
CA ASN A 295 -21.27 -0.59 4.31
C ASN A 295 -20.82 0.27 5.51
N ARG A 296 -19.95 -0.28 6.37
CA ARG A 296 -19.39 0.43 7.53
C ARG A 296 -18.12 1.20 7.21
N ILE A 297 -17.44 0.95 6.08
CA ILE A 297 -16.23 1.67 5.69
C ILE A 297 -16.60 3.05 5.13
N TYR A 298 -16.15 4.10 5.80
CA TYR A 298 -16.28 5.48 5.33
C TYR A 298 -15.11 5.90 4.43
N ASN A 299 -13.89 5.54 4.82
CA ASN A 299 -12.67 5.89 4.10
C ASN A 299 -11.54 4.95 4.49
N VAL A 300 -10.68 4.62 3.53
CA VAL A 300 -9.39 3.98 3.77
C VAL A 300 -8.33 4.85 3.13
N GLN A 301 -7.30 5.22 3.88
CA GLN A 301 -6.19 6.01 3.36
C GLN A 301 -4.86 5.50 3.88
N PHE A 302 -3.88 5.47 3.00
CA PHE A 302 -2.49 5.18 3.33
C PHE A 302 -1.58 5.77 2.27
N ASN A 303 -0.30 5.91 2.59
CA ASN A 303 0.69 6.19 1.57
C ASN A 303 1.33 4.88 1.14
N ASN A 304 1.49 4.66 -0.16
CA ASN A 304 2.34 3.58 -0.64
C ASN A 304 3.81 4.00 -0.57
N THR A 305 4.69 3.03 -0.72
CA THR A 305 6.11 3.24 -0.98
C THR A 305 6.47 2.54 -2.27
N THR A 306 7.13 3.26 -3.17
CA THR A 306 7.81 2.68 -4.32
C THR A 306 9.30 2.91 -4.18
N GLU A 307 10.07 1.85 -4.34
CA GLU A 307 11.52 1.90 -4.28
C GLU A 307 12.10 2.11 -5.66
N LEU A 308 12.62 3.32 -5.90
CA LEU A 308 13.33 3.61 -7.13
C LEU A 308 14.82 3.38 -6.90
N ASN A 309 15.33 2.33 -7.55
CA ASN A 309 16.75 2.05 -7.60
C ASN A 309 17.34 2.86 -8.76
N SER A 310 18.15 3.86 -8.40
CA SER A 310 18.78 4.74 -9.36
C SER A 310 20.28 4.52 -9.35
N THR A 311 20.86 4.26 -10.51
CA THR A 311 22.30 4.30 -10.69
C THR A 311 22.67 5.57 -11.45
N ILE A 312 23.54 6.38 -10.85
CA ILE A 312 24.06 7.61 -11.42
C ILE A 312 25.46 7.31 -11.95
N TYR A 313 25.64 7.59 -13.24
CA TYR A 313 26.93 7.53 -13.92
C TYR A 313 27.45 8.95 -14.14
N PHE A 314 28.69 9.20 -13.69
CA PHE A 314 29.40 10.44 -13.94
C PHE A 314 30.34 10.26 -15.14
N CYS A 315 29.85 10.63 -16.31
CA CYS A 315 30.64 10.59 -17.53
C CYS A 315 31.51 11.86 -17.62
N ARG A 316 32.76 11.74 -17.19
CA ARG A 316 33.75 12.83 -17.22
C ARG A 316 34.50 12.80 -18.55
N ALA A 317 34.40 13.85 -19.35
CA ALA A 317 35.20 14.09 -20.54
C ALA A 317 36.25 15.16 -20.21
N ASN A 318 37.49 14.72 -20.01
CA ASN A 318 38.59 15.60 -19.60
C ASN A 318 39.06 16.48 -20.78
N ASN A 319 39.95 17.45 -20.52
CA ASN A 319 40.49 18.36 -21.53
C ASN A 319 40.98 17.66 -22.79
N THR A 320 41.67 16.52 -22.67
CA THR A 320 42.31 15.82 -23.80
C THR A 320 41.45 14.77 -24.49
N GLU A 321 40.23 14.50 -24.00
CA GLU A 321 39.39 13.41 -24.46
C GLU A 321 38.18 13.92 -25.26
N PHE A 322 37.70 13.13 -26.21
CA PHE A 322 36.46 13.36 -26.97
C PHE A 322 36.38 14.71 -27.75
N ASN A 323 37.54 15.29 -28.10
CA ASN A 323 37.63 16.52 -28.91
C ASN A 323 37.51 16.28 -30.44
N TYR A 324 36.97 15.13 -30.86
CA TYR A 324 36.78 14.77 -32.26
C TYR A 324 35.41 14.13 -32.47
N SER A 325 34.92 14.16 -33.70
CA SER A 325 33.62 13.59 -34.08
C SER A 325 33.79 12.38 -34.99
N ALA A 326 32.93 11.38 -34.80
CA ALA A 326 32.79 10.25 -35.71
C ALA A 326 31.94 10.59 -36.96
N ASN A 327 31.45 11.83 -37.07
CA ASN A 327 30.70 12.28 -38.24
C ASN A 327 31.62 12.28 -39.49
N PRO A 328 31.24 11.62 -40.60
CA PRO A 328 32.01 11.62 -41.84
C PRO A 328 32.38 13.02 -42.37
N THR A 329 31.61 14.06 -42.06
CA THR A 329 31.91 15.45 -42.46
C THR A 329 33.04 16.10 -41.66
N TYR A 330 33.54 15.43 -40.62
CA TYR A 330 34.64 15.90 -39.77
C TYR A 330 36.03 15.62 -40.37
N LEU A 331 36.08 14.78 -41.41
CA LEU A 331 37.29 14.46 -42.16
C LEU A 331 37.20 15.07 -43.57
N SER A 332 38.30 15.65 -44.04
CA SER A 332 38.39 16.17 -45.40
C SER A 332 38.22 15.03 -46.41
N THR A 333 37.29 15.19 -47.35
CA THR A 333 37.00 14.23 -48.44
C THR A 333 38.07 14.19 -49.54
N SER A 334 39.17 14.95 -49.42
CA SER A 334 40.18 15.07 -50.47
C SER A 334 41.36 14.11 -50.29
N GLY A 335 41.19 12.85 -50.69
CA GLY A 335 42.23 11.97 -51.28
C GLY A 335 43.63 11.81 -50.63
N GLY A 336 43.85 12.28 -49.40
CA GLY A 336 45.10 12.17 -48.64
C GLY A 336 44.88 11.55 -47.25
N PRO A 337 45.93 11.42 -46.40
CA PRO A 337 45.75 10.94 -45.02
C PRO A 337 44.70 11.80 -44.31
N SER A 338 43.77 11.17 -43.58
CA SER A 338 42.56 11.80 -43.06
C SER A 338 42.85 13.00 -42.13
N GLU A 339 42.81 14.20 -42.69
CA GLU A 339 42.97 15.46 -41.95
C GLU A 339 41.65 15.87 -41.29
N ILE A 340 41.71 16.28 -40.01
CA ILE A 340 40.58 16.84 -39.27
C ILE A 340 40.28 18.23 -39.83
N VAL A 341 39.03 18.48 -40.22
CA VAL A 341 38.62 19.79 -40.75
C VAL A 341 38.48 20.78 -39.59
N VAL A 342 39.52 21.57 -39.35
CA VAL A 342 39.45 22.76 -38.49
C VAL A 342 38.84 23.93 -39.26
N LYS A 343 37.99 24.73 -38.60
CA LYS A 343 37.46 25.96 -39.20
C LYS A 343 38.63 26.87 -39.61
N ASP A 344 38.54 27.43 -40.82
CA ASP A 344 39.52 28.32 -41.45
C ASP A 344 40.83 27.69 -41.93
N ALA A 345 40.90 26.36 -42.07
CA ALA A 345 42.05 25.62 -42.64
C ALA A 345 43.42 25.96 -42.02
N THR A 346 43.40 26.52 -40.80
CA THR A 346 44.59 26.93 -40.07
C THR A 346 44.93 25.83 -39.07
N ALA A 347 46.02 25.11 -39.32
CA ALA A 347 46.43 23.93 -38.52
C ALA A 347 46.72 24.21 -37.03
N GLY A 348 46.68 25.47 -36.59
CA GLY A 348 46.85 25.88 -35.19
C GLY A 348 45.54 26.10 -34.41
N ASN A 349 44.37 25.95 -35.04
CA ASN A 349 43.09 26.11 -34.37
C ASN A 349 42.68 24.83 -33.62
N ASP A 350 42.17 24.99 -32.40
CA ASP A 350 41.69 23.87 -31.60
C ASP A 350 40.47 23.20 -32.25
N PRO A 351 40.41 21.85 -32.26
CA PRO A 351 39.25 21.12 -32.77
C PRO A 351 38.03 21.31 -31.85
N ILE A 352 36.86 21.47 -32.46
CA ILE A 352 35.59 21.69 -31.75
C ILE A 352 34.64 20.53 -32.04
N SER A 353 34.26 19.78 -31.01
CA SER A 353 33.23 18.75 -31.09
C SER A 353 31.95 19.18 -30.35
N TYR A 354 30.84 18.55 -30.69
CA TYR A 354 29.56 18.74 -29.99
C TYR A 354 29.05 17.38 -29.52
N ILE A 355 28.84 17.27 -28.21
CA ILE A 355 28.30 16.06 -27.59
C ILE A 355 26.79 16.16 -27.61
N THR A 356 26.12 15.17 -28.23
CA THR A 356 24.65 15.12 -28.36
C THR A 356 24.03 13.92 -27.63
N SER A 357 24.80 12.87 -27.40
CA SER A 357 24.32 11.65 -26.75
C SER A 357 25.46 10.91 -26.06
N VAL A 358 25.13 10.16 -25.02
CA VAL A 358 26.03 9.27 -24.29
C VAL A 358 25.47 7.85 -24.39
N GLY A 359 26.27 6.91 -24.92
CA GLY A 359 25.91 5.50 -24.97
C GLY A 359 26.59 4.72 -23.85
N LEU A 360 25.82 3.90 -23.13
CA LEU A 360 26.33 2.92 -22.17
C LEU A 360 26.51 1.58 -22.88
N TYR A 361 27.72 1.02 -22.81
CA TYR A 361 28.07 -0.24 -23.48
C TYR A 361 28.45 -1.31 -22.47
N SER A 362 28.12 -2.57 -22.78
CA SER A 362 28.56 -3.75 -22.04
C SER A 362 30.06 -4.03 -22.28
N PRO A 363 30.70 -4.90 -21.48
CA PRO A 363 32.07 -5.36 -21.73
C PRO A 363 32.26 -6.01 -23.11
N ASP A 364 31.19 -6.56 -23.69
CA ASP A 364 31.18 -7.18 -25.03
C ASP A 364 30.90 -6.17 -26.16
N ASN A 365 30.90 -4.87 -25.85
CA ASN A 365 30.58 -3.75 -26.75
C ASN A 365 29.12 -3.73 -27.26
N GLU A 366 28.17 -4.30 -26.51
CA GLU A 366 26.75 -4.17 -26.81
C GLU A 366 26.18 -2.89 -26.20
N LEU A 367 25.37 -2.15 -26.95
CA LEU A 367 24.74 -0.92 -26.47
C LEU A 367 23.58 -1.26 -25.53
N LEU A 368 23.69 -0.83 -24.27
CA LEU A 368 22.68 -1.09 -23.22
C LEU A 368 21.70 0.07 -23.08
N ALA A 369 22.17 1.31 -23.12
CA ALA A 369 21.35 2.49 -22.95
C ALA A 369 21.91 3.70 -23.69
N VAL A 370 21.04 4.66 -24.05
CA VAL A 370 21.43 5.93 -24.67
C VAL A 370 20.78 7.07 -23.93
N ALA A 371 21.60 7.98 -23.40
CA ALA A 371 21.15 9.27 -22.88
C ALA A 371 21.31 10.34 -23.95
N LYS A 372 20.32 11.23 -24.06
CA LYS A 372 20.37 12.41 -24.94
C LYS A 372 20.45 13.67 -24.12
N VAL A 373 21.29 14.61 -24.55
CA VAL A 373 21.29 15.96 -23.98
C VAL A 373 20.23 16.82 -24.66
N SER A 374 19.66 17.77 -23.93
CA SER A 374 18.63 18.69 -24.42
C SER A 374 19.11 19.57 -25.57
N GLU A 375 20.40 19.91 -25.55
CA GLU A 375 21.07 20.69 -26.59
C GLU A 375 22.51 20.18 -26.80
N PRO A 376 23.08 20.33 -28.02
CA PRO A 376 24.45 19.92 -28.29
C PRO A 376 25.46 20.71 -27.44
N LEU A 377 26.24 20.01 -26.62
CA LEU A 377 27.22 20.65 -25.73
C LEU A 377 28.57 20.77 -26.44
N LYS A 378 29.06 22.01 -26.57
CA LYS A 378 30.37 22.30 -27.18
C LYS A 378 31.50 21.77 -26.29
N LYS A 379 32.43 21.03 -26.90
CA LYS A 379 33.67 20.56 -26.27
C LYS A 379 34.88 21.02 -27.10
N ASP A 380 35.87 21.55 -26.40
CA ASP A 380 37.18 21.93 -26.94
C ASP A 380 38.29 21.45 -25.98
N PRO A 381 39.56 21.47 -26.38
CA PRO A 381 40.68 21.04 -25.53
C PRO A 381 40.88 21.88 -24.27
N SER A 382 40.26 23.06 -24.17
CA SER A 382 40.40 23.97 -23.04
C SER A 382 39.39 23.70 -21.91
N ASN A 383 38.30 22.99 -22.21
CA ASN A 383 37.21 22.75 -21.29
C ASN A 383 37.07 21.27 -20.87
N GLU A 384 36.62 21.04 -19.64
CA GLU A 384 36.18 19.73 -19.14
C GLU A 384 34.66 19.68 -19.06
N LEU A 385 34.07 18.52 -19.35
CA LEU A 385 32.64 18.33 -19.24
C LEU A 385 32.33 17.11 -18.38
N THR A 386 31.47 17.27 -17.38
CA THR A 386 30.94 16.13 -16.61
C THR A 386 29.44 16.02 -16.86
N LEU A 387 29.01 14.89 -17.42
CA LEU A 387 27.61 14.55 -17.62
C LEU A 387 27.16 13.59 -16.54
N ARG A 388 26.14 14.00 -15.78
CA ARG A 388 25.47 13.14 -14.81
C ARG A 388 24.31 12.43 -15.49
N VAL A 389 24.48 11.15 -15.78
CA VAL A 389 23.44 10.30 -16.40
C VAL A 389 22.79 9.45 -15.33
N ARG A 390 21.47 9.56 -15.18
CA ARG A 390 20.68 8.76 -14.23
C ARG A 390 19.99 7.62 -14.97
N LEU A 391 20.20 6.40 -14.51
CA LEU A 391 19.47 5.22 -14.94
C LEU A 391 18.54 4.78 -13.80
N ASP A 392 17.24 4.84 -14.06
CA ASP A 392 16.19 4.39 -13.14
C ASP A 392 15.63 3.07 -13.66
N TYR A 393 15.50 2.06 -12.80
CA TYR A 393 14.98 0.73 -13.15
C TYR A 393 14.16 0.11 -12.03
#